data_AF-A0A1M6BCD9-F1
#
_entry.id   AF-A0A1M6BCD9-F1
#
_cell.length_a   1.000
_cell.length_b   1.000
_cell.length_c   1.000
_cell.angle_alpha   90.00
_cell.angle_beta   90.00
_cell.angle_gamma   90.00
#
_symmetry.space_group_name_H-M   'P 1'
#
loop_
_entity.id
_entity.type
_entity.pdbx_description
1 polymer ?
#
loop_
_entity_poly.entity_id
_entity_poly.type
_entity_poly.pdbx_seq_one_letter_code
_entity_poly.pdbx_strand_id
1 'polypeptide(L)'
;MKTRDIDIRDILHRELDKEFAYDIDTLIIDELGVCQGEARIDIAVVNGSLHGYEIKSDKDTLGRLPGQIETYNRVFDTVTIVTGSEHLDKVFSLVPGWWGISLATYVDSLDLFLQPVRNPQINDNVDAFSLTQFLWREELLHLVQRYELDKKVNKLPRFKIWDLLAEIVPVSELKVYVRACLKKRQNWRPGVQRTLNGD
;
A
#
# COMPACT_ATOMS: atom_id res chain seq x y z
N MET A 1 -9.89 27.20 -2.02
CA MET A 1 -10.90 26.24 -2.51
C MET A 1 -10.74 24.95 -1.72
N LYS A 2 -11.84 24.23 -1.42
CA LYS A 2 -11.73 22.94 -0.72
C LYS A 2 -11.29 21.85 -1.69
N THR A 3 -10.29 21.06 -1.31
CA THR A 3 -9.81 19.90 -2.08
C THR A 3 -10.88 18.83 -2.26
N ARG A 4 -10.78 18.08 -3.36
CA ARG A 4 -11.63 16.93 -3.66
C ARG A 4 -10.73 15.71 -3.88
N ASP A 5 -11.19 14.54 -3.44
CA ASP A 5 -10.46 13.27 -3.62
C ASP A 5 -9.98 13.07 -5.06
N ILE A 6 -10.87 13.23 -6.05
CA ILE A 6 -10.53 13.03 -7.46
C ILE A 6 -9.37 13.90 -7.93
N ASP A 7 -9.32 15.17 -7.50
CA ASP A 7 -8.25 16.08 -7.92
C ASP A 7 -6.92 15.69 -7.26
N ILE A 8 -6.96 15.30 -5.97
CA ILE A 8 -5.77 14.81 -5.24
C ILE A 8 -5.25 13.52 -5.90
N ARG A 9 -6.15 12.60 -6.24
CA ARG A 9 -5.82 11.33 -6.86
C ARG A 9 -5.17 11.55 -8.23
N ASP A 10 -5.75 12.40 -9.06
CA ASP A 10 -5.24 12.69 -10.40
C ASP A 10 -3.85 13.34 -10.37
N ILE A 11 -3.60 14.29 -9.48
CA ILE A 11 -2.26 14.90 -9.34
C ILE A 11 -1.25 13.90 -8.76
N LEU A 12 -1.66 13.09 -7.78
CA LEU A 12 -0.80 12.08 -7.17
C LEU A 12 -0.36 11.04 -8.19
N HIS A 13 -1.28 10.51 -9.01
CA HIS A 13 -0.91 9.62 -10.12
C HIS A 13 0.10 10.29 -11.06
N ARG A 14 -0.14 11.53 -11.45
CA ARG A 14 0.76 12.26 -12.35
C ARG A 14 2.16 12.43 -11.76
N GLU A 15 2.26 12.67 -10.46
CA GLU A 15 3.55 12.76 -9.76
C GLU A 15 4.23 11.39 -9.70
N LEU A 16 3.52 10.33 -9.32
CA LEU A 16 4.05 8.97 -9.26
C LEU A 16 4.49 8.44 -10.64
N ASP A 17 3.70 8.68 -11.69
CA ASP A 17 4.02 8.31 -13.07
C ASP A 17 5.31 8.99 -13.54
N LYS A 18 5.51 10.26 -13.15
CA LYS A 18 6.75 11.00 -13.46
C LYS A 18 7.92 10.49 -12.63
N GLU A 19 7.71 10.24 -11.35
CA GLU A 19 8.74 9.75 -10.42
C GLU A 19 9.27 8.38 -10.86
N PHE A 20 8.37 7.48 -11.26
CA PHE A 20 8.70 6.10 -11.63
C PHE A 20 8.71 5.85 -13.13
N ALA A 21 8.72 6.90 -13.97
CA ALA A 21 8.64 6.80 -15.43
C ALA A 21 9.66 5.82 -16.05
N TYR A 22 10.83 5.68 -15.42
CA TYR A 22 11.94 4.85 -15.91
C TYR A 22 12.17 3.58 -15.08
N ASP A 23 11.33 3.32 -14.07
CA ASP A 23 11.38 2.08 -13.28
C ASP A 23 10.34 1.09 -13.77
N ILE A 24 10.75 0.19 -14.66
CA ILE A 24 9.91 -0.85 -15.26
C ILE A 24 9.46 -1.92 -14.25
N ASP A 25 10.08 -1.97 -13.06
CA ASP A 25 9.69 -2.89 -11.99
C ASP A 25 8.71 -2.25 -11.00
N THR A 26 8.26 -1.02 -11.25
CA THR A 26 7.21 -0.37 -10.48
C THR A 26 5.81 -0.77 -10.97
N LEU A 27 4.98 -1.18 -10.02
CA LEU A 27 3.55 -1.42 -10.21
C LEU A 27 2.76 -0.45 -9.32
N ILE A 28 1.88 0.34 -9.93
CA ILE A 28 0.96 1.23 -9.23
C ILE A 28 -0.43 0.58 -9.23
N ILE A 29 -1.03 0.45 -8.05
CA ILE A 29 -2.30 -0.25 -7.84
C ILE A 29 -3.27 0.65 -7.10
N ASP A 30 -4.42 0.91 -7.72
CA ASP A 30 -5.52 1.61 -7.06
C ASP A 30 -6.36 0.68 -6.18
N GLU A 31 -6.83 1.23 -5.08
CA GLU A 31 -7.83 0.61 -4.20
C GLU A 31 -7.41 -0.80 -3.73
N LEU A 32 -6.13 -0.97 -3.37
CA LEU A 32 -5.57 -2.25 -2.95
C LEU A 32 -6.14 -2.65 -1.58
N GLY A 33 -6.86 -3.78 -1.55
CA GLY A 33 -7.41 -4.33 -0.31
C GLY A 33 -6.32 -4.96 0.54
N VAL A 34 -6.36 -4.67 1.85
CA VAL A 34 -5.37 -5.09 2.85
C VAL A 34 -6.06 -5.92 3.93
N CYS A 35 -5.34 -6.88 4.52
CA CYS A 35 -5.81 -7.75 5.59
C CYS A 35 -7.21 -8.35 5.34
N GLN A 36 -7.38 -9.04 4.21
CA GLN A 36 -8.67 -9.61 3.81
C GLN A 36 -9.82 -8.60 3.64
N GLY A 37 -9.49 -7.33 3.36
CA GLY A 37 -10.48 -6.28 3.11
C GLY A 37 -10.89 -5.49 4.35
N GLU A 38 -10.18 -5.65 5.48
CA GLU A 38 -10.34 -4.79 6.67
C GLU A 38 -10.13 -3.31 6.34
N ALA A 39 -9.18 -3.01 5.45
CA ALA A 39 -8.97 -1.68 4.90
C ALA A 39 -8.58 -1.74 3.42
N ARG A 40 -8.59 -0.58 2.78
CA ARG A 40 -8.26 -0.43 1.36
C ARG A 40 -7.49 0.86 1.18
N ILE A 41 -6.21 0.72 0.82
CA ILE A 41 -5.34 1.86 0.54
C ILE A 41 -5.74 2.47 -0.80
N ASP A 42 -5.73 3.79 -0.91
CA ASP A 42 -6.17 4.48 -2.13
C ASP A 42 -5.25 4.18 -3.31
N ILE A 43 -3.93 4.31 -3.10
CA ILE A 43 -2.90 3.96 -4.09
C ILE A 43 -1.77 3.19 -3.41
N ALA A 44 -1.35 2.08 -3.98
CA ALA A 44 -0.18 1.33 -3.56
C ALA A 44 0.89 1.33 -4.65
N VAL A 45 2.13 1.65 -4.28
CA VAL A 45 3.29 1.53 -5.16
C VAL A 45 4.08 0.30 -4.72
N VAL A 46 4.27 -0.63 -5.65
CA VAL A 46 4.98 -1.89 -5.43
C VAL A 46 6.23 -1.91 -6.30
N ASN A 47 7.40 -1.73 -5.69
CA ASN A 47 8.69 -1.76 -6.37
C ASN A 47 9.72 -2.56 -5.54
N GLY A 48 10.87 -2.00 -5.19
CA GLY A 48 11.77 -2.53 -4.16
C GLY A 48 11.18 -2.50 -2.75
N SER A 49 10.10 -1.74 -2.55
CA SER A 49 9.33 -1.64 -1.31
C SER A 49 7.82 -1.68 -1.59
N LEU A 50 7.01 -1.80 -0.53
CA LEU A 50 5.57 -1.62 -0.58
C LEU A 50 5.21 -0.29 0.09
N HIS A 51 4.88 0.72 -0.72
CA HIS A 51 4.46 2.04 -0.25
C HIS A 51 2.95 2.21 -0.40
N GLY A 52 2.27 2.73 0.62
CA GLY A 52 0.85 3.06 0.58
C GLY A 52 0.59 4.56 0.63
N TYR A 53 -0.28 5.06 -0.23
CA TYR A 53 -0.81 6.43 -0.17
C TYR A 53 -2.28 6.40 0.24
N GLU A 54 -2.62 7.12 1.30
CA GLU A 54 -4.00 7.31 1.77
C GLU A 54 -4.41 8.77 1.52
N ILE A 55 -5.58 9.01 0.93
CA ILE A 55 -6.07 10.34 0.56
C ILE A 55 -7.16 10.78 1.55
N LYS A 56 -7.09 12.03 2.02
CA LYS A 56 -8.10 12.70 2.85
C LYS A 56 -8.30 14.15 2.41
N SER A 57 -9.23 14.38 1.49
CA SER A 57 -9.61 15.72 1.03
C SER A 57 -10.30 16.53 2.13
N ASP A 58 -10.44 17.85 1.95
CA ASP A 58 -11.12 18.74 2.91
C ASP A 58 -12.61 18.41 3.10
N LYS A 59 -13.18 17.59 2.22
CA LYS A 59 -14.59 17.14 2.31
C LYS A 59 -14.75 15.82 3.06
N ASP A 60 -13.65 15.14 3.36
CA ASP A 60 -13.69 13.84 4.00
C ASP A 60 -13.95 13.93 5.51
N THR A 61 -14.14 12.76 6.12
CA THR A 61 -14.07 12.63 7.57
C THR A 61 -12.90 11.73 7.93
N LEU A 62 -12.28 11.99 9.07
CA LEU A 62 -11.18 11.18 9.59
C LEU A 62 -11.67 9.98 10.43
N GLY A 63 -12.99 9.72 10.48
CA GLY A 63 -13.56 8.71 11.38
C GLY A 63 -13.07 7.28 11.14
N ARG A 64 -12.68 6.95 9.90
CA ARG A 64 -12.11 5.65 9.53
C ARG A 64 -10.60 5.57 9.71
N LEU A 65 -9.92 6.71 9.83
CA LEU A 65 -8.46 6.78 9.80
C LEU A 65 -7.80 5.94 10.92
N PRO A 66 -8.30 5.88 12.17
CA PRO A 66 -7.68 5.05 13.20
C PRO A 66 -7.58 3.56 12.83
N GLY A 67 -8.65 2.97 12.29
CA GLY A 67 -8.63 1.56 11.86
C GLY A 67 -7.78 1.33 10.60
N GLN A 68 -7.73 2.34 9.71
CA GLN A 68 -6.83 2.32 8.56
C GLN A 68 -5.36 2.35 9.01
N ILE A 69 -5.01 3.19 9.98
CA ILE A 69 -3.65 3.25 10.57
C ILE A 69 -3.26 1.87 11.11
N GLU A 70 -4.11 1.26 11.95
CA GLU A 70 -3.85 -0.06 12.52
C GLU A 70 -3.61 -1.13 11.43
N THR A 71 -4.41 -1.09 10.37
CA THR A 71 -4.30 -2.06 9.27
C THR A 71 -3.08 -1.83 8.40
N TYR A 72 -2.80 -0.59 8.01
CA TYR A 72 -1.68 -0.28 7.13
C TYR A 72 -0.32 -0.47 7.81
N ASN A 73 -0.23 -0.16 9.11
CA ASN A 73 0.98 -0.36 9.91
C ASN A 73 1.41 -1.84 9.96
N ARG A 74 0.50 -2.79 9.76
CA ARG A 74 0.84 -4.21 9.75
C ARG A 74 1.49 -4.67 8.45
N VAL A 75 1.40 -3.92 7.35
CA VAL A 75 1.77 -4.44 6.03
C VAL A 75 2.72 -3.58 5.22
N PHE A 76 2.62 -2.26 5.30
CA PHE A 76 3.37 -1.37 4.41
C PHE A 76 4.78 -1.14 4.97
N ASP A 77 5.76 -1.11 4.06
CA ASP A 77 7.13 -0.70 4.38
C ASP A 77 7.17 0.79 4.70
N THR A 78 6.37 1.59 4.00
CA THR A 78 6.22 3.04 4.17
C THR A 78 4.79 3.46 3.80
N VAL A 79 4.27 4.52 4.41
CA VAL A 79 2.92 5.04 4.15
C VAL A 79 2.99 6.55 4.14
N THR A 80 2.31 7.19 3.18
CA THR A 80 2.11 8.64 3.13
C THR A 80 0.62 8.95 3.14
N ILE A 81 0.19 9.83 4.03
CA ILE A 81 -1.16 10.39 3.95
C ILE A 81 -1.12 11.71 3.17
N VAL A 82 -1.94 11.82 2.13
CA VAL A 82 -2.13 13.03 1.33
C VAL A 82 -3.42 13.69 1.80
N THR A 83 -3.31 14.87 2.41
CA THR A 83 -4.43 15.50 3.10
C THR A 83 -4.66 16.94 2.71
N GLY A 84 -5.91 17.38 2.70
CA GLY A 84 -6.27 18.79 2.58
C GLY A 84 -5.95 19.60 3.84
N SER A 85 -5.88 20.91 3.68
CA SER A 85 -5.54 21.85 4.75
C SER A 85 -6.44 21.77 5.99
N GLU A 86 -7.73 21.44 5.83
CA GLU A 86 -8.68 21.37 6.96
C GLU A 86 -8.43 20.18 7.90
N HIS A 87 -7.60 19.24 7.49
CA HIS A 87 -7.32 18.02 8.24
C HIS A 87 -5.88 17.93 8.74
N LEU A 88 -4.99 18.84 8.30
CA LEU A 88 -3.56 18.75 8.55
C LEU A 88 -3.21 18.56 10.04
N ASP A 89 -3.71 19.43 10.93
CA ASP A 89 -3.42 19.37 12.36
C ASP A 89 -3.91 18.06 13.00
N LYS A 90 -5.09 17.59 12.60
CA LYS A 90 -5.67 16.34 13.10
C LYS A 90 -4.87 15.15 12.59
N VAL A 91 -4.52 15.15 11.31
CA VAL A 91 -3.67 14.12 10.70
C VAL A 91 -2.35 14.03 11.45
N PHE A 92 -1.67 15.15 11.69
CA PHE A 92 -0.44 15.21 12.50
C PHE A 92 -0.59 14.55 13.87
N SER A 93 -1.73 14.74 14.54
CA SER A 93 -2.00 14.16 15.86
C SER A 93 -2.36 12.67 15.84
N LEU A 94 -2.88 12.17 14.72
CA LEU A 94 -3.42 10.81 14.61
C LEU A 94 -2.41 9.82 14.02
N VAL A 95 -1.69 10.22 12.96
CA VAL A 95 -0.82 9.28 12.24
C VAL A 95 0.51 9.06 12.99
N PRO A 96 1.07 7.84 12.96
CA PRO A 96 2.37 7.55 13.56
C PRO A 96 3.48 8.46 13.02
N GLY A 97 4.54 8.68 13.81
CA GLY A 97 5.66 9.55 13.43
C GLY A 97 6.37 9.15 12.13
N TRP A 98 6.35 7.86 11.79
CA TRP A 98 6.99 7.32 10.58
C TRP A 98 6.19 7.53 9.30
N TRP A 99 4.90 7.90 9.37
CA TRP A 99 4.12 8.16 8.17
C TRP A 99 4.60 9.44 7.47
N GLY A 100 4.66 9.43 6.15
CA GLY A 100 4.76 10.64 5.36
C GLY A 100 3.46 11.45 5.47
N ILE A 101 3.56 12.76 5.35
CA ILE A 101 2.42 13.67 5.24
C ILE A 101 2.67 14.57 4.04
N SER A 102 1.75 14.56 3.08
CA SER A 102 1.73 15.49 1.97
C SER A 102 0.46 16.34 2.04
N LEU A 103 0.62 17.66 1.91
CA LEU A 103 -0.46 18.62 1.96
C LEU A 103 -0.91 18.94 0.53
N ALA A 104 -2.17 18.65 0.24
CA ALA A 104 -2.82 19.04 -1.00
C ALA A 104 -3.39 20.46 -0.86
N THR A 105 -2.88 21.40 -1.67
CA THR A 105 -3.33 22.79 -1.65
C THR A 105 -3.54 23.31 -3.07
N TYR A 106 -4.61 24.06 -3.27
CA TYR A 106 -4.81 24.83 -4.48
C TYR A 106 -3.98 26.11 -4.45
N VAL A 107 -3.15 26.33 -5.48
CA VAL A 107 -2.42 27.60 -5.65
C VAL A 107 -3.35 28.66 -6.27
N ASP A 108 -4.24 28.24 -7.17
CA ASP A 108 -5.34 29.04 -7.72
C ASP A 108 -6.63 28.19 -7.88
N SER A 109 -7.61 28.64 -8.66
CA SER A 109 -8.86 27.87 -8.83
C SER A 109 -8.73 26.59 -9.66
N LEU A 110 -7.60 26.33 -10.32
CA LEU A 110 -7.42 25.25 -11.29
C LEU A 110 -6.28 24.30 -10.92
N ASP A 111 -5.21 24.80 -10.31
CA ASP A 111 -4.01 24.01 -10.08
C ASP A 111 -3.85 23.57 -8.62
N LEU A 112 -3.95 22.25 -8.43
CA LEU A 112 -3.69 21.56 -7.17
C LEU A 112 -2.23 21.09 -7.13
N PHE A 113 -1.56 21.31 -6.00
CA PHE A 113 -0.19 20.87 -5.76
C PHE A 113 -0.08 20.05 -4.48
N LEU A 114 0.82 19.07 -4.48
CA LEU A 114 1.16 18.26 -3.32
C LEU A 114 2.48 18.78 -2.73
N GLN A 115 2.42 19.25 -1.49
CA GLN A 115 3.60 19.71 -0.77
C GLN A 115 3.97 18.69 0.32
N PRO A 116 5.15 18.05 0.26
CA PRO A 116 5.60 17.19 1.34
C PRO A 116 5.84 18.03 2.62
N VAL A 117 5.17 17.65 3.69
CA VAL A 117 5.29 18.27 5.02
C VAL A 117 6.14 17.40 5.95
N ARG A 118 6.03 16.08 5.80
CA ARG A 118 6.85 15.10 6.52
C ARG A 118 7.19 13.94 5.58
N ASN A 119 8.46 13.57 5.51
CA ASN A 119 8.88 12.43 4.71
C ASN A 119 8.53 11.12 5.43
N PRO A 120 8.10 10.07 4.70
CA PRO A 120 7.88 8.75 5.27
C PRO A 120 9.20 8.11 5.73
N GLN A 121 9.13 7.29 6.77
CA GLN A 121 10.22 6.49 7.29
C GLN A 121 9.85 5.01 7.25
N ILE A 122 10.86 4.14 7.26
CA ILE A 122 10.67 2.69 7.22
C ILE A 122 9.89 2.23 8.45
N ASN A 123 8.89 1.39 8.21
CA ASN A 123 8.16 0.67 9.23
C ASN A 123 8.84 -0.67 9.56
N ASP A 124 9.42 -0.74 10.76
CA ASP A 124 10.09 -1.94 11.27
C ASP A 124 9.13 -2.98 11.86
N ASN A 125 7.82 -2.68 11.93
CA ASN A 125 6.81 -3.49 12.61
C ASN A 125 5.84 -4.18 11.63
N VAL A 126 6.30 -4.47 10.41
CA VAL A 126 5.49 -5.24 9.45
C VAL A 126 5.26 -6.65 9.97
N ASP A 127 3.99 -7.05 10.02
CA ASP A 127 3.53 -8.32 10.55
C ASP A 127 3.54 -9.40 9.45
N ALA A 128 4.22 -10.52 9.75
CA ALA A 128 4.39 -11.63 8.83
C ALA A 128 3.03 -12.26 8.45
N PHE A 129 2.14 -12.42 9.44
CA PHE A 129 0.82 -12.99 9.21
C PHE A 129 0.01 -12.13 8.25
N SER A 130 -0.06 -10.82 8.51
CA SER A 130 -0.75 -9.86 7.64
C SER A 130 -0.16 -9.83 6.22
N LEU A 131 1.15 -9.98 6.04
CA LEU A 131 1.75 -10.11 4.70
C LEU A 131 1.27 -11.37 3.96
N THR A 132 1.19 -12.53 4.63
CA THR A 132 0.73 -13.77 3.98
C THR A 132 -0.72 -13.67 3.49
N GLN A 133 -1.52 -12.77 4.07
CA GLN A 133 -2.90 -12.53 3.65
C GLN A 133 -3.00 -11.87 2.26
N PHE A 134 -1.94 -11.25 1.74
CA PHE A 134 -1.92 -10.81 0.35
C PHE A 134 -1.89 -11.98 -0.64
N LEU A 135 -1.34 -13.12 -0.25
CA LEU A 135 -1.03 -14.22 -1.15
C LEU A 135 -2.28 -15.04 -1.48
N TRP A 136 -2.40 -15.38 -2.76
CA TRP A 136 -3.37 -16.34 -3.24
C TRP A 136 -2.98 -17.74 -2.83
N ARG A 137 -3.94 -18.67 -2.88
CA ARG A 137 -3.72 -20.05 -2.43
C ARG A 137 -2.54 -20.70 -3.15
N GLU A 138 -2.47 -20.60 -4.48
CA GLU A 138 -1.37 -21.19 -5.24
C GLU A 138 0.00 -20.59 -4.89
N GLU A 139 0.05 -19.29 -4.59
CA GLU A 139 1.27 -18.60 -4.16
C GLU A 139 1.70 -19.06 -2.75
N LEU A 140 0.74 -19.27 -1.84
CA LEU A 140 1.01 -19.87 -0.53
C LEU A 140 1.55 -21.29 -0.68
N LEU A 141 0.95 -22.12 -1.54
CA LEU A 141 1.40 -23.50 -1.77
C LEU A 141 2.81 -23.55 -2.38
N HIS A 142 3.18 -22.56 -3.19
CA HIS A 142 4.53 -22.44 -3.70
C HIS A 142 5.55 -22.15 -2.57
N LEU A 143 5.20 -21.33 -1.57
CA LEU A 143 6.04 -21.16 -0.37
C LEU A 143 6.12 -22.44 0.46
N VAL A 144 5.00 -23.14 0.66
CA VAL A 144 4.96 -24.43 1.36
C VAL A 144 5.92 -25.44 0.72
N GLN A 145 5.96 -25.50 -0.62
CA GLN A 145 6.91 -26.34 -1.34
C GLN A 145 8.35 -25.86 -1.20
N ARG A 146 8.60 -24.55 -1.34
CA ARG A 146 9.95 -23.96 -1.24
C ARG A 146 10.60 -24.20 0.13
N TYR A 147 9.80 -24.22 1.19
CA TYR A 147 10.23 -24.49 2.56
C TYR A 147 10.11 -25.97 2.96
N GLU A 148 9.87 -26.87 1.98
CA GLU A 148 9.81 -28.33 2.16
C GLU A 148 8.85 -28.81 3.27
N LEU A 149 7.74 -28.09 3.48
CA LEU A 149 6.74 -28.44 4.48
C LEU A 149 5.95 -29.69 4.07
N ASP A 150 5.40 -30.41 5.06
CA ASP A 150 4.62 -31.63 4.82
C ASP A 150 3.45 -31.36 3.84
N LYS A 151 3.29 -32.21 2.82
CA LYS A 151 2.22 -32.11 1.80
C LYS A 151 0.81 -32.07 2.40
N LYS A 152 0.60 -32.52 3.63
CA LYS A 152 -0.66 -32.39 4.38
C LYS A 152 -1.06 -30.93 4.59
N VAL A 153 -0.11 -30.00 4.66
CA VAL A 153 -0.35 -28.54 4.75
C VAL A 153 -1.23 -28.06 3.60
N ASN A 154 -1.09 -28.64 2.41
CA ASN A 154 -1.89 -28.28 1.24
C ASN A 154 -3.40 -28.51 1.46
N LYS A 155 -3.79 -29.37 2.42
CA LYS A 155 -5.20 -29.64 2.73
C LYS A 155 -5.77 -28.69 3.79
N LEU A 156 -4.94 -27.86 4.41
CA LEU A 156 -5.36 -26.93 5.45
C LEU A 156 -6.19 -25.78 4.87
N PRO A 157 -7.11 -25.21 5.67
CA PRO A 157 -7.77 -23.96 5.33
C PRO A 157 -6.74 -22.84 5.26
N ARG A 158 -7.01 -21.84 4.41
CA ARG A 158 -6.02 -20.79 4.05
C ARG A 158 -5.43 -20.08 5.26
N PHE A 159 -6.24 -19.81 6.29
CA PHE A 159 -5.78 -19.14 7.51
C PHE A 159 -4.75 -19.93 8.31
N LYS A 160 -4.83 -21.27 8.31
CA LYS A 160 -3.81 -22.12 8.93
C LYS A 160 -2.50 -22.15 8.14
N ILE A 161 -2.57 -21.97 6.82
CA ILE A 161 -1.38 -21.86 5.99
C ILE A 161 -0.70 -20.51 6.22
N TRP A 162 -1.48 -19.43 6.40
CA TRP A 162 -0.97 -18.12 6.81
C TRP A 162 -0.19 -18.20 8.13
N ASP A 163 -0.81 -18.74 9.20
CA ASP A 163 -0.17 -18.92 10.51
C ASP A 163 1.19 -19.63 10.36
N LEU A 164 1.18 -20.79 9.70
CA LEU A 164 2.37 -21.63 9.54
C LEU A 164 3.48 -20.91 8.77
N LEU A 165 3.17 -20.25 7.66
CA LEU A 165 4.16 -19.55 6.85
C LEU A 165 4.67 -18.28 7.56
N ALA A 166 3.83 -17.60 8.33
CA ALA A 166 4.21 -16.43 9.11
C ALA A 166 5.22 -16.77 10.21
N GLU A 167 5.13 -17.97 10.80
CA GLU A 167 6.07 -18.45 11.82
C GLU A 167 7.41 -18.91 11.25
N ILE A 168 7.42 -19.46 10.02
CA ILE A 168 8.59 -20.15 9.46
C ILE A 168 9.38 -19.27 8.48
N VAL A 169 8.69 -18.45 7.68
CA VAL A 169 9.34 -17.66 6.63
C VAL A 169 9.80 -16.32 7.21
N PRO A 170 11.09 -15.95 7.08
CA PRO A 170 11.56 -14.64 7.52
C PRO A 170 10.75 -13.51 6.88
N VAL A 171 10.38 -12.50 7.69
CA VAL A 171 9.57 -11.36 7.22
C VAL A 171 10.19 -10.67 6.00
N SER A 172 11.52 -10.54 5.95
CA SER A 172 12.23 -9.97 4.80
C SER A 172 12.02 -10.77 3.51
N GLU A 173 12.00 -12.10 3.58
CA GLU A 173 11.70 -12.98 2.44
C GLU A 173 10.22 -12.91 2.05
N LEU A 174 9.31 -12.85 3.03
CA LEU A 174 7.87 -12.66 2.76
C LEU A 174 7.60 -11.33 2.04
N LYS A 175 8.22 -10.23 2.48
CA LYS A 175 8.11 -8.92 1.81
C LYS A 175 8.51 -9.02 0.33
N VAL A 176 9.66 -9.63 0.04
CA VAL A 176 10.14 -9.82 -1.34
C VAL A 176 9.17 -10.70 -2.14
N TYR A 177 8.71 -11.80 -1.56
CA TYR A 177 7.83 -12.74 -2.23
C TYR A 177 6.46 -12.13 -2.54
N VAL A 178 5.85 -11.43 -1.58
CA VAL A 178 4.56 -10.73 -1.75
C VAL A 178 4.65 -9.70 -2.87
N ARG A 179 5.69 -8.87 -2.88
CA ARG A 179 5.88 -7.87 -3.97
C ARG A 179 6.02 -8.55 -5.33
N ALA A 180 6.80 -9.63 -5.43
CA ALA A 180 6.95 -10.38 -6.66
C ALA A 180 5.63 -11.00 -7.14
N CYS A 181 4.81 -11.53 -6.23
CA CYS A 181 3.49 -12.05 -6.55
C CYS A 181 2.55 -10.95 -7.07
N LEU A 182 2.45 -9.82 -6.37
CA LEU A 182 1.64 -8.68 -6.79
C LEU A 182 1.99 -8.21 -8.21
N LYS A 183 3.29 -8.10 -8.52
CA LYS A 183 3.79 -7.72 -9.86
C LYS A 183 3.49 -8.74 -10.95
N LYS A 184 3.48 -10.04 -10.62
CA LYS A 184 3.24 -11.11 -11.61
C LYS A 184 1.76 -11.31 -11.94
N ARG A 185 0.83 -10.93 -11.06
CA ARG A 185 -0.60 -11.10 -11.32
C ARG A 185 -1.03 -10.28 -12.54
N GLN A 186 -1.88 -10.90 -13.37
CA GLN A 186 -2.46 -10.28 -14.57
C GLN A 186 -3.98 -10.24 -14.45
N ASN A 187 -4.60 -9.20 -15.02
CA ASN A 187 -6.07 -9.06 -15.19
C ASN A 187 -6.91 -9.27 -13.93
N TRP A 188 -6.32 -9.08 -12.75
CA TRP A 188 -6.97 -9.38 -11.48
C TRP A 188 -7.72 -8.18 -10.89
N ARG A 189 -7.50 -6.96 -11.42
CA ARG A 189 -8.18 -5.72 -11.05
C ARG A 189 -8.27 -4.74 -12.23
N PRO A 190 -9.38 -3.99 -12.38
CA PRO A 190 -9.42 -2.76 -13.18
C PRO A 190 -8.50 -1.69 -12.55
N GLY A 191 -7.83 -0.87 -13.37
CA GLY A 191 -7.00 0.25 -12.87
C GLY A 191 -5.54 -0.09 -12.53
N VAL A 192 -5.09 -1.33 -12.76
CA VAL A 192 -3.66 -1.66 -12.60
C VAL A 192 -2.84 -0.97 -13.69
N GLN A 193 -1.92 -0.08 -13.29
CA GLN A 193 -1.00 0.58 -14.20
C GLN A 193 0.40 0.02 -14.02
N ARG A 194 1.00 -0.41 -15.13
CA ARG A 194 2.42 -0.74 -15.22
C ARG A 194 3.09 0.44 -15.91
N THR A 195 4.22 0.89 -15.39
CA THR A 195 5.05 1.88 -16.08
C THR A 195 5.42 1.32 -17.46
N LEU A 196 5.16 2.09 -18.51
CA LEU A 196 5.31 1.64 -19.90
C LEU A 196 6.80 1.51 -20.28
N ASN A 197 7.08 0.67 -21.27
CA ASN A 197 8.42 0.49 -21.84
C ASN A 197 9.03 1.85 -22.25
N GLY A 198 10.27 2.10 -21.86
CA GLY A 198 11.12 3.05 -22.57
C GLY A 198 11.48 2.44 -23.92
N ASP A 199 10.98 3.04 -24.99
CA ASP A 199 11.51 2.85 -26.35
C ASP A 199 12.93 3.45 -26.46
#